data_AF-A0A022QK93-F1
#
_entry.id   AF-A0A022QK93-F1
#
_cell.length_a   1.000
_cell.length_b   1.000
_cell.length_c   1.000
_cell.angle_alpha   90.00
_cell.angle_beta   90.00
_cell.angle_gamma   90.00
#
_symmetry.space_group_name_H-M   'P 1'
#
loop_
_entity.id
_entity.type
_entity.pdbx_description
1 polymer ?
#
loop_
_entity_poly.entity_id
_entity_poly.type
_entity_poly.pdbx_seq_one_letter_code
_entity_poly.pdbx_strand_id
1 'polypeptide(L)'
;GKLGSSLTLERVAAAKNYIENHYKSHMKDMQKRRERRESLERTLANSGVPEEEQMDIIKDLERKETEYMRLKRHKISVDDFELLTIIGRGAFGEVRLCREKKNGDIYAMKKLKKSEMLSRGQVEHVKAERNLLAEVGSDYIVKLHCSFQDAEYLYLVMEYLPGGDVMTLLMREDTLTETVARFYIAQTVLAIESIHKHNYIHRDIKPDNLLLDRNGHMKLSDFGLCKPLDCSSLSPLNGKEPLAENDLTKSVDADGVLPDKGDGSHWKNPLEQRQRWQMNRRTQAFSTVGTPDYIAPEVLLKKGYGIECDWWSLGAIIYEMLVGYAPFYSDDTITTCKKIVHWRNHLQFPPEARLTPEAKDLICRLLCDAENRLGSHGADEIKAHPWFKDINWDILYEMEAAYKPAVCGDLDTQNFMIYDEVDPPPAKSSSGVWRKLRNPKDLSFVGYTYRNFEAVKKRSDSVVDYATATLTTDEEEVLQRTGSADTLAH
;
A
#
# COMPACT_ATOMS: atom_id res chain seq x y z
N GLY A 1 26.53 26.35 -29.97
CA GLY A 1 26.38 24.90 -29.87
C GLY A 1 24.93 24.58 -29.60
N LYS A 2 24.31 23.69 -30.39
CA LYS A 2 22.90 23.32 -30.23
C LYS A 2 22.71 22.73 -28.83
N LEU A 3 21.85 23.34 -28.00
CA LEU A 3 21.32 22.69 -26.80
C LEU A 3 20.83 21.30 -27.22
N GLY A 4 21.36 20.24 -26.61
CA GLY A 4 20.86 18.89 -26.83
C GLY A 4 19.36 18.88 -26.58
N SER A 5 18.61 18.13 -27.40
CA SER A 5 17.15 17.97 -27.20
C SER A 5 16.86 17.65 -25.73
N SER A 6 15.74 18.14 -25.18
CA SER A 6 15.35 17.90 -23.78
C SER A 6 15.45 16.41 -23.40
N LEU A 7 15.13 15.51 -24.33
CA LEU A 7 15.28 14.05 -24.20
C LEU A 7 16.75 13.59 -23.98
N THR A 8 17.71 14.28 -24.59
CA THR A 8 19.14 14.01 -24.43
C THR A 8 19.63 14.44 -23.04
N LEU A 9 19.14 15.56 -22.53
CA LEU A 9 19.43 16.04 -21.17
C LEU A 9 18.84 15.10 -20.11
N GLU A 10 17.60 14.65 -20.29
CA GLU A 10 16.97 13.63 -19.42
C GLU A 10 17.74 12.30 -19.43
N ARG A 11 18.20 11.86 -20.60
CA ARG A 11 19.05 10.65 -20.73
C ARG A 11 20.36 10.79 -19.95
N VAL A 12 21.02 11.94 -20.04
CA VAL A 12 22.26 12.21 -19.30
C VAL A 12 21.99 12.26 -17.80
N ALA A 13 20.91 12.89 -17.35
CA ALA A 13 20.53 12.94 -15.95
C ALA A 13 20.22 11.54 -15.38
N ALA A 14 19.44 10.73 -16.10
CA ALA A 14 19.11 9.35 -15.71
C ALA A 14 20.35 8.43 -15.76
N ALA A 15 21.26 8.61 -16.72
CA ALA A 15 22.52 7.88 -16.77
C ALA A 15 23.44 8.25 -15.59
N LYS A 16 23.56 9.55 -15.29
CA LYS A 16 24.32 10.05 -14.13
C LYS A 16 23.77 9.48 -12.83
N ASN A 17 22.46 9.56 -12.60
CA ASN A 17 21.81 9.03 -11.41
C ASN A 17 21.96 7.49 -11.30
N TYR A 18 21.84 6.76 -12.42
CA TYR A 18 22.10 5.32 -12.45
C TYR A 18 23.55 4.98 -12.05
N ILE A 19 24.53 5.69 -12.61
CA ILE A 19 25.95 5.46 -12.33
C ILE A 19 26.26 5.80 -10.88
N GLU A 20 25.82 6.96 -10.40
CA GLU A 20 26.02 7.38 -9.00
C GLU A 20 25.41 6.38 -8.02
N ASN A 21 24.17 5.94 -8.23
CA ASN A 21 23.53 4.96 -7.36
C ASN A 21 24.20 3.60 -7.44
N HIS A 22 24.63 3.16 -8.63
CA HIS A 22 25.37 1.92 -8.80
C HIS A 22 26.69 1.94 -8.01
N TYR A 23 27.48 3.01 -8.15
CA TYR A 23 28.73 3.15 -7.40
C TYR A 23 28.50 3.32 -5.90
N LYS A 24 27.52 4.11 -5.46
CA LYS A 24 27.16 4.25 -4.05
C LYS A 24 26.76 2.91 -3.43
N SER A 25 25.89 2.15 -4.11
CA SER A 25 25.47 0.82 -3.65
C SER A 25 26.64 -0.15 -3.62
N HIS A 26 27.48 -0.16 -4.66
CA HIS A 26 28.66 -1.02 -4.73
C HIS A 26 29.68 -0.69 -3.63
N MET A 27 29.92 0.59 -3.35
CA MET A 27 30.78 1.05 -2.26
C MET A 27 30.21 0.66 -0.90
N LYS A 28 28.90 0.84 -0.68
CA LYS A 28 28.22 0.43 0.56
C LYS A 28 28.29 -1.08 0.77
N ASP A 29 28.12 -1.88 -0.28
CA ASP A 29 28.25 -3.34 -0.22
C ASP A 29 29.68 -3.78 0.10
N MET A 30 30.68 -3.14 -0.53
CA MET A 30 32.10 -3.38 -0.23
C MET A 30 32.47 -3.00 1.20
N GLN A 31 31.93 -1.88 1.71
CA GLN A 31 32.14 -1.43 3.08
C GLN A 31 31.53 -2.42 4.08
N LYS A 32 30.27 -2.81 3.89
CA LYS A 32 29.61 -3.81 4.75
C LYS A 32 30.33 -5.16 4.74
N ARG A 33 30.87 -5.57 3.59
CA ARG A 33 31.67 -6.80 3.47
C ARG A 33 32.96 -6.72 4.28
N ARG A 34 33.63 -5.55 4.24
CA ARG A 34 34.82 -5.29 5.04
C ARG A 34 34.49 -5.31 6.53
N GLU A 35 33.43 -4.62 6.95
CA GLU A 35 32.99 -4.56 8.36
C GLU A 35 32.66 -5.94 8.92
N ARG A 36 31.94 -6.79 8.16
CA ARG A 36 31.67 -8.19 8.57
C ARG A 36 32.93 -9.01 8.74
N ARG A 37 33.89 -8.86 7.83
CA ARG A 37 35.18 -9.55 7.92
C ARG A 37 35.98 -9.07 9.13
N GLU A 38 36.11 -7.76 9.31
CA GLU A 38 36.83 -7.16 10.44
C GLU A 38 36.18 -7.50 11.79
N SER A 39 34.86 -7.63 11.84
CA SER A 39 34.13 -8.10 13.03
C SER A 39 34.47 -9.55 13.34
N LEU A 40 34.42 -10.45 12.34
CA LEU A 40 34.76 -11.86 12.52
C LEU A 40 36.23 -12.04 12.93
N GLU A 41 37.15 -11.34 12.28
CA GLU A 41 38.58 -11.40 12.60
C GLU A 41 38.86 -10.91 14.04
N ARG A 42 38.16 -9.87 14.52
CA ARG A 42 38.23 -9.43 15.92
C ARG A 42 37.71 -10.47 16.90
N THR A 43 36.57 -11.11 16.60
CA THR A 43 36.01 -12.17 17.44
C THR A 43 36.94 -13.38 17.50
N LEU A 44 37.50 -13.79 16.36
CA LEU A 44 38.45 -14.90 16.27
C LEU A 44 39.71 -14.63 17.10
N ALA A 45 40.28 -13.41 17.01
CA ALA A 45 41.44 -13.01 17.79
C ALA A 45 41.21 -13.07 19.32
N ASN A 46 39.98 -12.84 19.77
CA ASN A 46 39.61 -12.87 21.19
C ASN A 46 39.16 -14.25 21.69
N SER A 47 38.90 -15.21 20.80
CA SER A 47 38.25 -16.49 21.13
C SER A 47 39.21 -17.63 21.48
N GLY A 48 40.53 -17.42 21.40
CA GLY A 48 41.52 -18.47 21.68
C GLY A 48 41.48 -19.67 20.73
N VAL A 49 40.74 -19.56 19.62
CA VAL A 49 40.57 -20.60 18.60
C VAL A 49 41.92 -20.86 17.88
N PRO A 50 42.31 -22.12 17.62
CA PRO A 50 43.55 -22.44 16.90
C PRO A 50 43.60 -21.81 15.50
N GLU A 51 44.80 -21.43 15.04
CA GLU A 51 44.98 -20.75 13.73
C GLU A 51 44.39 -21.53 12.54
N GLU A 52 44.46 -22.87 12.55
CA GLU A 52 43.85 -23.70 11.50
C GLU A 52 42.32 -23.55 11.44
N GLU A 53 41.65 -23.55 12.59
CA GLU A 53 40.20 -23.36 12.66
C GLU A 53 39.81 -21.92 12.30
N GLN A 54 40.61 -20.92 12.69
CA GLN A 54 40.40 -19.52 12.26
C GLN A 54 40.47 -19.40 10.72
N MET A 55 41.44 -20.06 10.09
CA MET A 55 41.58 -20.06 8.63
C MET A 55 40.38 -20.69 7.93
N ASP A 56 39.83 -21.77 8.47
CA ASP A 56 38.66 -22.44 7.89
C ASP A 56 37.38 -21.61 8.07
N ILE A 57 37.21 -20.93 9.21
CA ILE A 57 36.10 -20.01 9.45
C ILE A 57 36.15 -18.79 8.49
N ILE A 58 37.33 -18.21 8.27
CA ILE A 58 37.52 -17.11 7.32
C ILE A 58 37.23 -17.58 5.89
N LYS A 59 37.71 -18.77 5.48
CA LYS A 59 37.40 -19.35 4.16
C LYS A 59 35.90 -19.60 3.98
N ASP A 60 35.20 -20.05 5.02
CA ASP A 60 33.76 -20.24 4.97
C ASP A 60 33.00 -18.91 4.82
N LEU A 61 33.43 -17.86 5.54
CA LEU A 61 32.91 -16.51 5.33
C LEU A 61 33.13 -16.04 3.89
N GLU A 62 34.34 -16.21 3.33
CA GLU A 62 34.65 -15.83 1.95
C GLU A 62 33.82 -16.60 0.91
N ARG A 63 33.56 -17.88 1.18
CA ARG A 63 32.67 -18.73 0.37
C ARG A 63 31.24 -18.19 0.40
N LYS A 64 30.67 -17.99 1.58
CA LYS A 64 29.32 -17.42 1.79
C LYS A 64 29.17 -16.04 1.14
N GLU A 65 30.19 -15.19 1.27
CA GLU A 65 30.25 -13.87 0.64
C GLU A 65 30.31 -13.95 -0.90
N THR A 66 31.00 -14.96 -1.45
CA THR A 66 31.07 -15.20 -2.89
C THR A 66 29.75 -15.74 -3.43
N GLU A 67 29.12 -16.65 -2.70
CA GLU A 67 27.77 -17.15 -3.01
C GLU A 67 26.73 -16.04 -2.95
N TYR A 68 26.78 -15.19 -1.92
CA TYR A 68 25.93 -14.01 -1.79
C TYR A 68 26.08 -13.07 -2.99
N MET A 69 27.31 -12.82 -3.47
CA MET A 69 27.57 -12.04 -4.69
C MET A 69 27.09 -12.73 -5.96
N ARG A 70 27.11 -14.07 -6.02
CA ARG A 70 26.53 -14.83 -7.13
C ARG A 70 25.00 -14.75 -7.12
N LEU A 71 24.38 -14.85 -5.95
CA LEU A 71 22.94 -14.66 -5.73
C LEU A 71 22.49 -13.25 -6.10
N LYS A 72 23.27 -12.21 -5.75
CA LYS A 72 23.03 -10.82 -6.18
C LYS A 72 23.12 -10.60 -7.70
N ARG A 73 23.92 -11.41 -8.40
CA ARG A 73 24.05 -11.35 -9.87
C ARG A 73 22.90 -12.03 -10.60
N HIS A 74 22.16 -12.93 -9.94
CA HIS A 74 20.98 -13.55 -10.53
C HIS A 74 19.84 -12.54 -10.57
N LYS A 75 19.52 -12.06 -11.78
CA LYS A 75 18.41 -11.13 -11.98
C LYS A 75 17.11 -11.93 -11.96
N ILE A 76 16.30 -11.68 -10.93
CA ILE A 76 14.94 -12.20 -10.87
C ILE A 76 14.17 -11.72 -12.11
N SER A 77 13.45 -12.65 -12.71
CA SER A 77 12.63 -12.46 -13.90
C SER A 77 11.26 -13.10 -13.70
N VAL A 78 10.31 -12.79 -14.58
CA VAL A 78 8.99 -13.42 -14.56
C VAL A 78 9.08 -14.93 -14.78
N ASP A 79 10.11 -15.41 -15.49
CA ASP A 79 10.32 -16.83 -15.79
C ASP A 79 10.66 -17.65 -14.55
N ASP A 80 11.08 -17.02 -13.45
CA ASP A 80 11.33 -17.66 -12.16
C ASP A 80 10.03 -18.02 -11.42
N PHE A 81 8.90 -17.54 -11.91
CA PHE A 81 7.57 -17.76 -11.33
C PHE A 81 6.67 -18.54 -12.29
N GLU A 82 5.87 -19.44 -11.72
CA GLU A 82 4.71 -20.04 -12.36
C GLU A 82 3.50 -19.16 -12.06
N LEU A 83 2.92 -18.54 -13.09
CA LEU A 83 1.72 -17.72 -12.95
C LEU A 83 0.50 -18.63 -12.90
N LEU A 84 -0.28 -18.50 -11.82
CA LEU A 84 -1.50 -19.24 -11.59
C LEU A 84 -2.69 -18.32 -11.93
N THR A 85 -3.66 -18.22 -11.02
CA THR A 85 -4.93 -17.52 -11.23
C THR A 85 -4.82 -16.00 -11.07
N ILE A 86 -5.63 -15.24 -11.83
CA ILE A 86 -5.84 -13.80 -11.61
C ILE A 86 -6.71 -13.62 -10.36
N ILE A 87 -6.21 -12.85 -9.39
CA ILE A 87 -6.89 -12.56 -8.11
C ILE A 87 -7.32 -11.10 -7.99
N GLY A 88 -6.92 -10.23 -8.94
CA GLY A 88 -7.32 -8.84 -8.95
C GLY A 88 -7.05 -8.16 -10.29
N ARG A 89 -7.82 -7.13 -10.60
CA ARG A 89 -7.60 -6.23 -11.75
C ARG A 89 -7.60 -4.79 -11.28
N GLY A 90 -6.61 -4.02 -11.73
CA GLY A 90 -6.49 -2.60 -11.43
C GLY A 90 -6.42 -1.78 -12.71
N ALA A 91 -6.42 -0.45 -12.56
CA ALA A 91 -6.44 0.48 -13.68
C ALA A 91 -5.22 0.36 -14.62
N PHE A 92 -4.08 -0.17 -14.15
CA PHE A 92 -2.81 -0.23 -14.89
C PHE A 92 -2.30 -1.65 -15.12
N GLY A 93 -3.07 -2.67 -14.72
CA GLY A 93 -2.56 -4.03 -14.67
C GLY A 93 -3.44 -5.03 -13.93
N GLU A 94 -2.84 -6.16 -13.61
CA GLU A 94 -3.50 -7.31 -12.97
C GLU A 94 -2.65 -7.82 -11.80
N VAL A 95 -3.30 -8.45 -10.83
CA VAL A 95 -2.67 -9.17 -9.73
C VAL A 95 -2.93 -10.65 -9.94
N ARG A 96 -1.87 -11.45 -9.95
CA ARG A 96 -1.94 -12.92 -10.12
C ARG A 96 -1.35 -13.61 -8.90
N LEU A 97 -1.98 -14.70 -8.50
CA LEU A 97 -1.35 -15.71 -7.67
C LEU A 97 -0.21 -16.34 -8.47
N CYS A 98 0.96 -16.49 -7.87
CA CYS A 98 2.08 -17.15 -8.50
C CYS A 98 2.85 -18.03 -7.52
N ARG A 99 3.59 -18.98 -8.06
CA ARG A 99 4.48 -19.87 -7.33
C ARG A 99 5.91 -19.66 -7.78
N GLU A 100 6.83 -19.39 -6.86
CA GLU A 100 8.25 -19.33 -7.19
C GLU A 100 8.76 -20.75 -7.48
N LYS A 101 9.35 -20.97 -8.66
CA LYS A 101 9.75 -22.31 -9.13
C LYS A 101 10.87 -22.94 -8.30
N LYS A 102 11.67 -22.11 -7.62
CA LYS A 102 12.86 -22.55 -6.89
C LYS A 102 12.52 -23.25 -5.57
N ASN A 103 11.60 -22.67 -4.80
CA ASN A 103 11.23 -23.10 -3.44
C ASN A 103 9.78 -23.57 -3.34
N GLY A 104 8.94 -23.30 -4.34
CA GLY A 104 7.52 -23.61 -4.33
C GLY A 104 6.66 -22.61 -3.54
N ASP A 105 7.22 -21.47 -3.14
CA ASP A 105 6.50 -20.49 -2.32
C ASP A 105 5.44 -19.72 -3.10
N ILE A 106 4.35 -19.40 -2.42
CA ILE A 106 3.18 -18.75 -2.99
C ILE A 106 3.21 -17.25 -2.72
N TYR A 107 2.96 -16.46 -3.76
CA TYR A 107 3.00 -15.01 -3.73
C TYR A 107 1.86 -14.39 -4.55
N ALA A 108 1.57 -13.12 -4.26
CA ALA A 108 0.76 -12.28 -5.12
C ALA A 108 1.68 -11.40 -5.99
N MET A 109 1.59 -11.54 -7.31
CA MET A 109 2.35 -10.76 -8.27
C MET A 109 1.47 -9.68 -8.92
N LYS A 110 1.73 -8.41 -8.61
CA LYS A 110 1.11 -7.26 -9.29
C LYS A 110 1.94 -6.90 -10.52
N LYS A 111 1.33 -7.02 -11.70
CA LYS A 111 1.94 -6.76 -13.01
C LYS A 111 1.38 -5.47 -13.59
N LEU A 112 2.23 -4.47 -13.80
CA LEU A 112 1.86 -3.10 -14.19
C LEU A 112 2.45 -2.71 -15.55
N LYS A 113 1.64 -2.18 -16.47
CA LYS A 113 2.08 -1.87 -17.84
C LYS A 113 2.79 -0.52 -17.96
N LYS A 114 4.07 -0.50 -18.33
CA LYS A 114 4.91 0.72 -18.40
C LYS A 114 4.32 1.80 -19.29
N SER A 115 3.81 1.42 -20.47
CA SER A 115 3.24 2.38 -21.43
C SER A 115 2.04 3.13 -20.87
N GLU A 116 1.22 2.43 -20.08
CA GLU A 116 0.00 3.01 -19.52
C GLU A 116 0.32 3.97 -18.38
N MET A 117 1.23 3.58 -17.48
CA MET A 117 1.71 4.45 -16.40
C MET A 117 2.35 5.73 -16.93
N LEU A 118 3.16 5.63 -17.99
CA LEU A 118 3.76 6.81 -18.64
C LEU A 118 2.70 7.71 -19.26
N SER A 119 1.74 7.15 -19.98
CA SER A 119 0.69 7.93 -20.64
C SER A 119 -0.21 8.70 -19.67
N ARG A 120 -0.39 8.19 -18.45
CA ARG A 120 -1.24 8.76 -17.40
C ARG A 120 -0.47 9.53 -16.33
N GLY A 121 0.86 9.67 -16.47
CA GLY A 121 1.71 10.41 -15.52
C GLY A 121 1.86 9.77 -14.13
N GLN A 122 1.73 8.44 -14.02
CA GLN A 122 1.65 7.72 -12.73
C GLN A 122 2.98 7.09 -12.30
N VAL A 123 4.11 7.55 -12.84
CA VAL A 123 5.43 6.95 -12.56
C VAL A 123 5.85 7.16 -11.12
N GLU A 124 5.61 8.35 -10.55
CA GLU A 124 5.99 8.68 -9.18
C GLU A 124 5.19 7.87 -8.16
N HIS A 125 3.89 7.71 -8.42
CA HIS A 125 2.97 6.88 -7.65
C HIS A 125 3.45 5.43 -7.49
N VAL A 126 3.87 4.80 -8.58
CA VAL A 126 4.37 3.41 -8.55
C VAL A 126 5.74 3.29 -7.88
N LYS A 127 6.55 4.35 -7.91
CA LYS A 127 7.81 4.41 -7.14
C LYS A 127 7.54 4.59 -5.65
N ALA A 128 6.55 5.40 -5.29
CA ALA A 128 6.13 5.62 -3.90
C ALA A 128 5.59 4.32 -3.29
N GLU A 129 4.72 3.60 -4.01
CA GLU A 129 4.21 2.28 -3.59
C GLU A 129 5.36 1.31 -3.28
N ARG A 130 6.30 1.17 -4.22
CA ARG A 130 7.48 0.31 -4.04
C ARG A 130 8.34 0.76 -2.85
N ASN A 131 8.58 2.06 -2.68
CA ASN A 131 9.41 2.59 -1.59
C ASN A 131 8.78 2.31 -0.23
N LEU A 132 7.50 2.66 -0.07
CA LEU A 132 6.77 2.41 1.17
C LEU A 132 6.82 0.93 1.54
N LEU A 133 6.51 0.05 0.59
CA LEU A 133 6.54 -1.39 0.81
C LEU A 133 7.94 -1.96 1.12
N ALA A 134 9.00 -1.29 0.66
CA ALA A 134 10.39 -1.70 0.91
C ALA A 134 10.97 -1.12 2.22
N GLU A 135 10.45 0.02 2.67
CA GLU A 135 10.91 0.76 3.84
C GLU A 135 10.10 0.41 5.10
N VAL A 136 8.78 0.22 4.96
CA VAL A 136 7.88 -0.01 6.08
C VAL A 136 7.81 -1.50 6.40
N GLY A 137 8.62 -1.93 7.37
CA GLY A 137 8.62 -3.28 7.92
C GLY A 137 7.54 -3.54 8.97
N SER A 138 6.28 -3.18 8.69
CA SER A 138 5.16 -3.31 9.62
C SER A 138 4.35 -4.57 9.36
N ASP A 139 3.92 -5.26 10.42
CA ASP A 139 3.04 -6.44 10.28
C ASP A 139 1.62 -6.07 9.83
N TYR A 140 1.24 -4.80 9.94
CA TYR A 140 -0.08 -4.25 9.56
C TYR A 140 -0.21 -3.96 8.06
N ILE A 141 0.88 -4.14 7.29
CA ILE A 141 0.98 -3.84 5.86
C ILE A 141 1.39 -5.10 5.12
N VAL A 142 0.92 -5.23 3.88
CA VAL A 142 1.36 -6.30 2.97
C VAL A 142 2.88 -6.21 2.74
N LYS A 143 3.58 -7.33 2.96
CA LYS A 143 5.03 -7.42 2.77
C LYS A 143 5.42 -7.55 1.31
N LEU A 144 6.38 -6.73 0.87
CA LEU A 144 7.04 -6.87 -0.42
C LEU A 144 8.25 -7.80 -0.31
N HIS A 145 8.22 -8.87 -1.11
CA HIS A 145 9.32 -9.82 -1.23
C HIS A 145 10.37 -9.31 -2.23
N CYS A 146 9.94 -8.94 -3.43
CA CYS A 146 10.83 -8.35 -4.43
C CYS A 146 10.05 -7.53 -5.46
N SER A 147 10.77 -6.68 -6.19
CA SER A 147 10.26 -5.99 -7.36
C SER A 147 11.26 -6.09 -8.50
N PHE A 148 10.77 -6.24 -9.73
CA PHE A 148 11.59 -6.32 -10.93
C PHE A 148 10.85 -5.76 -12.14
N GLN A 149 11.51 -5.72 -13.29
CA GLN A 149 10.94 -5.15 -14.51
C GLN A 149 11.48 -5.86 -15.74
N ASP A 150 10.68 -5.90 -16.80
CA ASP A 150 11.10 -6.32 -18.13
C ASP A 150 10.96 -5.15 -19.14
N ALA A 151 10.91 -5.44 -20.44
CA ALA A 151 10.80 -4.39 -21.47
C ALA A 151 9.46 -3.65 -21.46
N GLU A 152 8.38 -4.26 -20.96
CA GLU A 152 7.00 -3.78 -21.08
C GLU A 152 6.30 -3.55 -19.74
N TYR A 153 6.71 -4.28 -18.69
CA TYR A 153 6.02 -4.36 -17.42
C TYR A 153 6.95 -4.11 -16.23
N LEU A 154 6.32 -3.69 -15.13
CA LEU A 154 6.86 -3.69 -13.78
C LEU A 154 6.15 -4.76 -12.96
N TYR A 155 6.88 -5.36 -12.03
CA TYR A 155 6.39 -6.44 -11.18
C TYR A 155 6.67 -6.14 -9.71
N LEU A 156 5.65 -6.29 -8.87
CA LEU A 156 5.75 -6.33 -7.41
C LEU A 156 5.34 -7.74 -6.96
N VAL A 157 6.23 -8.43 -6.25
CA VAL A 157 5.96 -9.74 -5.65
C VAL A 157 5.76 -9.55 -4.17
N MET A 158 4.54 -9.82 -3.71
CA MET A 158 4.05 -9.56 -2.37
C MET A 158 3.63 -10.86 -1.69
N GLU A 159 3.52 -10.84 -0.36
CA GLU A 159 2.89 -11.95 0.37
C GLU A 159 1.44 -12.17 -0.12
N TYR A 160 1.04 -13.43 -0.24
CA TYR A 160 -0.32 -13.77 -0.61
C TYR A 160 -1.20 -13.88 0.64
N LEU A 161 -2.33 -13.17 0.64
CA LEU A 161 -3.30 -13.15 1.73
C LEU A 161 -4.59 -13.86 1.30
N PRO A 162 -4.79 -15.14 1.68
CA PRO A 162 -5.87 -15.97 1.14
C PRO A 162 -7.27 -15.63 1.68
N GLY A 163 -7.37 -14.74 2.68
CA GLY A 163 -8.64 -14.31 3.26
C GLY A 163 -9.43 -13.35 2.37
N GLY A 164 -8.86 -12.91 1.25
CA GLY A 164 -9.49 -11.94 0.34
C GLY A 164 -9.42 -10.52 0.88
N ASP A 165 -10.39 -9.70 0.49
CA ASP A 165 -10.52 -8.30 0.92
C ASP A 165 -11.79 -8.09 1.75
N VAL A 166 -11.78 -7.05 2.59
CA VAL A 166 -12.93 -6.67 3.43
C VAL A 166 -14.13 -6.27 2.57
N MET A 167 -13.94 -5.79 1.35
CA MET A 167 -15.04 -5.49 0.43
C MET A 167 -15.84 -6.77 0.10
N THR A 168 -15.16 -7.87 -0.20
CA THR A 168 -15.77 -9.17 -0.51
C THR A 168 -16.48 -9.73 0.72
N LEU A 169 -15.93 -9.53 1.92
CA LEU A 169 -16.62 -9.83 3.18
C LEU A 169 -17.92 -9.03 3.32
N LEU A 170 -17.90 -7.72 3.05
CA LEU A 170 -19.09 -6.86 3.09
C LEU A 170 -20.13 -7.24 2.05
N MET A 171 -19.71 -7.65 0.85
CA MET A 171 -20.62 -8.15 -0.18
C MET A 171 -21.31 -9.45 0.22
N ARG A 172 -20.72 -10.24 1.13
CA ARG A 172 -21.29 -11.52 1.57
C ARG A 172 -22.20 -11.37 2.79
N GLU A 173 -21.83 -10.53 3.74
CA GLU A 173 -22.54 -10.36 5.02
C GLU A 173 -23.57 -9.22 5.01
N ASP A 174 -23.62 -8.41 3.95
CA ASP A 174 -24.38 -7.14 3.78
C ASP A 174 -24.00 -6.02 4.77
N THR A 175 -23.90 -6.35 6.05
CA THR A 175 -23.54 -5.47 7.16
C THR A 175 -22.76 -6.26 8.21
N LEU A 176 -21.80 -5.63 8.86
CA LEU A 176 -21.07 -6.21 9.99
C LEU A 176 -21.69 -5.75 11.30
N THR A 177 -21.65 -6.61 12.31
CA THR A 177 -22.00 -6.20 13.67
C THR A 177 -20.97 -5.20 14.18
N GLU A 178 -21.37 -4.33 15.12
CA GLU A 178 -20.43 -3.37 15.70
C GLU A 178 -19.20 -4.02 16.34
N THR A 179 -19.33 -5.24 16.87
CA THR A 179 -18.20 -6.00 17.43
C THR A 179 -17.19 -6.40 16.35
N VAL A 180 -17.68 -6.92 15.22
CA VAL A 180 -16.82 -7.31 14.10
C VAL A 180 -16.20 -6.08 13.42
N ALA A 181 -17.01 -5.03 13.20
CA ALA A 181 -16.52 -3.77 12.64
C ALA A 181 -15.46 -3.13 13.54
N ARG A 182 -15.67 -3.09 14.87
CA ARG A 182 -14.70 -2.52 15.82
C ARG A 182 -13.34 -3.19 15.76
N PHE A 183 -13.32 -4.52 15.63
CA PHE A 183 -12.07 -5.27 15.47
C PHE A 183 -11.31 -4.84 14.22
N TYR A 184 -11.96 -4.86 13.05
CA TYR A 184 -11.31 -4.50 11.80
C TYR A 184 -10.92 -3.03 11.73
N ILE A 185 -11.75 -2.14 12.23
CA ILE A 185 -11.46 -0.70 12.28
C ILE A 185 -10.28 -0.42 13.22
N ALA A 186 -10.17 -1.10 14.36
CA ALA A 186 -9.00 -0.98 15.23
C ALA A 186 -7.71 -1.41 14.52
N GLN A 187 -7.74 -2.53 13.78
CA GLN A 187 -6.58 -2.95 12.98
C GLN A 187 -6.25 -1.94 11.88
N THR A 188 -7.26 -1.34 11.25
CA THR A 188 -7.08 -0.29 10.24
C THR A 188 -6.46 0.97 10.83
N VAL A 189 -6.85 1.36 12.06
CA VAL A 189 -6.23 2.48 12.78
C VAL A 189 -4.73 2.23 13.00
N LEU A 190 -4.33 1.02 13.43
CA LEU A 190 -2.91 0.67 13.59
C LEU A 190 -2.14 0.68 12.26
N ALA A 191 -2.77 0.20 11.18
CA ALA A 191 -2.16 0.23 9.85
C ALA A 191 -1.96 1.66 9.32
N ILE A 192 -2.98 2.51 9.44
CA ILE A 192 -2.90 3.93 9.05
C ILE A 192 -1.89 4.69 9.91
N GLU A 193 -1.88 4.46 11.22
CA GLU A 193 -0.89 5.06 12.11
C GLU A 193 0.55 4.67 11.70
N SER A 194 0.75 3.41 11.32
CA SER A 194 2.07 2.90 10.91
C SER A 194 2.59 3.61 9.66
N ILE A 195 1.77 3.82 8.64
CA ILE A 195 2.18 4.58 7.44
C ILE A 195 2.41 6.06 7.75
N HIS A 196 1.58 6.67 8.60
CA HIS A 196 1.70 8.08 8.97
C HIS A 196 2.99 8.34 9.75
N LYS A 197 3.38 7.42 10.66
CA LYS A 197 4.67 7.46 11.39
C LYS A 197 5.89 7.40 10.46
N HIS A 198 5.75 6.77 9.29
CA HIS A 198 6.80 6.73 8.26
C HIS A 198 6.70 7.89 7.25
N ASN A 199 5.93 8.93 7.58
CA ASN A 199 5.74 10.12 6.75
C ASN A 199 5.09 9.84 5.40
N TYR A 200 4.13 8.92 5.33
CA TYR A 200 3.31 8.69 4.14
C TYR A 200 1.82 8.95 4.43
N ILE A 201 1.10 9.49 3.46
CA ILE A 201 -0.38 9.52 3.45
C ILE A 201 -0.86 8.47 2.45
N HIS A 202 -1.91 7.71 2.77
CA HIS A 202 -2.44 6.67 1.87
C HIS A 202 -3.24 7.25 0.70
N ARG A 203 -4.22 8.10 1.00
CA ARG A 203 -5.14 8.76 0.05
C ARG A 203 -6.10 7.83 -0.71
N ASP A 204 -6.16 6.55 -0.36
CA ASP A 204 -7.01 5.54 -1.01
C ASP A 204 -7.44 4.45 -0.04
N ILE A 205 -7.76 4.83 1.20
CA ILE A 205 -8.25 3.87 2.18
C ILE A 205 -9.68 3.49 1.81
N LYS A 206 -9.88 2.21 1.50
CA LYS A 206 -11.18 1.62 1.13
C LYS A 206 -11.18 0.11 1.45
N PRO A 207 -12.35 -0.53 1.59
CA PRO A 207 -12.49 -1.94 1.91
C PRO A 207 -11.76 -2.89 0.94
N ASP A 208 -11.63 -2.52 -0.34
CA ASP A 208 -10.89 -3.30 -1.34
C ASP A 208 -9.39 -3.39 -1.03
N ASN A 209 -8.86 -2.39 -0.33
CA ASN A 209 -7.44 -2.29 0.02
C ASN A 209 -7.12 -2.88 1.40
N LEU A 210 -8.14 -3.33 2.15
CA LEU A 210 -8.01 -4.00 3.44
C LEU A 210 -8.06 -5.52 3.22
N LEU A 211 -6.90 -6.17 3.18
CA LEU A 211 -6.79 -7.60 2.89
C LEU A 211 -6.78 -8.44 4.17
N LEU A 212 -7.28 -9.67 4.11
CA LEU A 212 -7.35 -10.59 5.25
C LEU A 212 -6.36 -11.74 5.06
N ASP A 213 -5.58 -12.03 6.11
CA ASP A 213 -4.71 -13.21 6.13
C ASP A 213 -5.51 -14.52 6.37
N ARG A 214 -4.81 -15.65 6.46
CA ARG A 214 -5.42 -16.96 6.72
C ARG A 214 -6.14 -17.04 8.08
N ASN A 215 -5.69 -16.26 9.05
CA ASN A 215 -6.26 -16.24 10.40
C ASN A 215 -7.42 -15.24 10.52
N GLY A 216 -7.59 -14.36 9.53
CA GLY A 216 -8.63 -13.34 9.48
C GLY A 216 -8.18 -11.97 9.97
N HIS A 217 -6.89 -11.74 10.22
CA HIS A 217 -6.36 -10.43 10.55
C HIS A 217 -6.17 -9.58 9.30
N MET A 218 -6.44 -8.28 9.43
CA MET A 218 -6.37 -7.33 8.35
C MET A 218 -4.94 -6.82 8.13
N LYS A 219 -4.54 -6.65 6.87
CA LYS A 219 -3.33 -5.96 6.42
C LYS A 219 -3.67 -4.97 5.33
N LEU A 220 -3.08 -3.79 5.39
CA LEU A 220 -3.28 -2.73 4.41
C LEU A 220 -2.46 -2.98 3.14
N SER A 221 -3.09 -2.75 1.98
CA SER A 221 -2.51 -2.96 0.65
C SER A 221 -2.76 -1.76 -0.28
N ASP A 222 -2.17 -1.82 -1.48
CA ASP A 222 -2.32 -0.84 -2.56
C ASP A 222 -1.94 0.62 -2.21
N PHE A 223 -0.64 0.84 -2.09
CA PHE A 223 -0.04 2.15 -1.84
C PHE A 223 0.16 2.98 -3.13
N GLY A 224 -0.54 2.63 -4.21
CA GLY A 224 -0.39 3.25 -5.52
C GLY A 224 -0.70 4.75 -5.51
N LEU A 225 -1.54 5.22 -4.59
CA LEU A 225 -1.80 6.64 -4.39
C LEU A 225 -1.04 7.23 -3.20
N CYS A 226 -0.06 6.55 -2.59
CA CYS A 226 0.67 7.14 -1.48
C CYS A 226 1.50 8.36 -1.87
N LYS A 227 1.65 9.29 -0.93
CA LYS A 227 2.55 10.45 -1.07
C LYS A 227 3.40 10.64 0.19
N PRO A 228 4.73 10.83 0.06
CA PRO A 228 5.56 11.27 1.17
C PRO A 228 5.11 12.64 1.70
N LEU A 229 5.14 12.82 3.02
CA LEU A 229 5.05 14.10 3.68
C LEU A 229 6.37 14.85 3.48
N ASP A 230 6.57 15.41 2.30
CA ASP A 230 7.72 16.27 2.03
C ASP A 230 7.66 17.51 2.93
N CYS A 231 8.58 17.62 3.89
CA CYS A 231 8.73 18.77 4.81
C CYS A 231 9.22 20.07 4.11
N SER A 232 9.04 20.20 2.79
CA SER A 232 9.41 21.38 2.01
C SER A 232 8.48 21.69 0.82
N SER A 233 7.41 20.92 0.58
CA SER A 233 6.48 21.15 -0.53
C SER A 233 5.01 21.31 -0.12
N LEU A 234 4.77 21.77 1.11
CA LEU A 234 3.61 22.64 1.40
C LEU A 234 3.88 24.07 0.87
N SER A 235 4.28 24.19 -0.38
CA SER A 235 4.12 25.47 -1.08
C SER A 235 2.64 25.54 -1.46
N PRO A 236 1.91 26.62 -1.12
CA PRO A 236 0.63 26.86 -1.79
C PRO A 236 0.95 26.87 -3.28
N LEU A 237 0.23 26.05 -4.05
CA LEU A 237 0.31 25.98 -5.51
C LEU A 237 -0.05 27.36 -6.07
N ASN A 238 0.93 28.25 -6.11
CA ASN A 238 0.81 29.58 -6.62
C ASN A 238 1.08 29.50 -8.12
N GLY A 239 0.01 29.53 -8.91
CA GLY A 239 0.08 30.01 -10.28
C GLY A 239 -0.50 29.10 -11.37
N LYS A 240 -1.76 29.39 -11.70
CA LYS A 240 -2.37 29.33 -13.03
C LYS A 240 -2.78 27.95 -13.56
N GLU A 241 -3.95 27.50 -13.10
CA GLU A 241 -5.19 27.58 -13.88
C GLU A 241 -6.37 27.29 -12.92
N PRO A 242 -7.21 28.28 -12.59
CA PRO A 242 -8.44 27.97 -11.88
C PRO A 242 -9.33 27.20 -12.85
N LEU A 243 -9.55 25.90 -12.59
CA LEU A 243 -10.78 25.26 -12.99
C LEU A 243 -11.89 26.11 -12.38
N ALA A 244 -12.63 26.78 -13.25
CA ALA A 244 -13.56 27.82 -12.89
C ALA A 244 -14.48 27.33 -11.76
N GLU A 245 -14.42 28.01 -10.61
CA GLU A 245 -15.45 27.95 -9.55
C GLU A 245 -16.87 28.24 -10.08
N ASN A 246 -16.97 28.71 -11.33
CA ASN A 246 -18.21 29.07 -12.00
C ASN A 246 -19.00 27.92 -12.64
N ASP A 247 -18.47 26.70 -12.82
CA ASP A 247 -19.23 25.64 -13.53
C ASP A 247 -20.04 24.70 -12.63
N LEU A 248 -19.79 24.69 -11.31
CA LEU A 248 -20.62 23.97 -10.34
C LEU A 248 -21.58 24.89 -9.56
N THR A 249 -21.42 26.22 -9.66
CA THR A 249 -22.16 27.21 -8.87
C THR A 249 -23.10 28.12 -9.68
N LYS A 250 -23.04 28.13 -11.03
CA LYS A 250 -23.89 29.01 -11.88
C LYS A 250 -25.20 28.39 -12.39
N SER A 251 -25.96 27.74 -11.53
CA SER A 251 -27.38 27.44 -11.85
C SER A 251 -28.30 27.65 -10.67
N VAL A 252 -28.17 28.80 -10.03
CA VAL A 252 -29.14 29.37 -9.08
C VAL A 252 -29.01 30.89 -9.30
N ASP A 253 -29.93 31.56 -9.99
CA ASP A 253 -31.16 32.09 -9.38
C ASP A 253 -32.31 32.35 -10.40
N ALA A 254 -33.51 32.17 -9.85
CA ALA A 254 -34.79 32.87 -10.03
C ALA A 254 -35.47 33.05 -11.41
N ASP A 255 -36.72 32.55 -11.45
CA ASP A 255 -37.85 32.90 -12.31
C ASP A 255 -37.82 32.47 -13.79
N GLY A 256 -38.22 31.22 -14.01
CA GLY A 256 -38.69 30.72 -15.29
C GLY A 256 -39.35 29.35 -15.13
N VAL A 257 -40.68 29.32 -15.13
CA VAL A 257 -41.48 28.08 -15.16
C VAL A 257 -40.99 27.20 -16.32
N LEU A 258 -40.31 26.12 -15.99
CA LEU A 258 -39.96 25.03 -16.89
C LEU A 258 -40.62 23.74 -16.35
N PRO A 259 -41.11 22.86 -17.25
CA PRO A 259 -42.07 21.83 -16.89
C PRO A 259 -41.43 20.76 -16.01
N ASP A 260 -42.15 20.44 -14.94
CA ASP A 260 -41.93 19.33 -14.03
C ASP A 260 -41.57 18.04 -14.79
N LYS A 261 -40.29 17.70 -14.75
CA LYS A 261 -39.80 16.34 -14.94
C LYS A 261 -39.04 15.95 -13.68
N GLY A 262 -39.78 15.72 -12.60
CA GLY A 262 -39.44 14.75 -11.57
C GLY A 262 -38.16 15.06 -10.80
N ASP A 263 -38.23 16.12 -9.99
CA ASP A 263 -37.48 16.17 -8.74
C ASP A 263 -37.91 14.96 -7.88
N GLY A 264 -37.00 14.01 -7.62
CA GLY A 264 -37.41 12.76 -6.99
C GLY A 264 -36.37 11.65 -6.93
N SER A 265 -35.10 11.95 -6.62
CA SER A 265 -34.15 10.93 -6.13
C SER A 265 -33.89 11.09 -4.62
N HIS A 266 -34.89 11.57 -3.87
CA HIS A 266 -34.93 11.37 -2.42
C HIS A 266 -35.25 9.88 -2.20
N TRP A 267 -34.23 9.03 -2.11
CA TRP A 267 -34.40 7.60 -1.87
C TRP A 267 -35.15 7.40 -0.55
N LYS A 268 -36.39 6.91 -0.62
CA LYS A 268 -37.21 6.65 0.57
C LYS A 268 -36.94 5.28 1.19
N ASN A 269 -36.16 4.42 0.53
CA ASN A 269 -35.96 3.03 0.94
C ASN A 269 -34.45 2.66 1.01
N PRO A 270 -33.84 2.63 2.20
CA PRO A 270 -32.43 2.26 2.38
C PRO A 270 -32.10 0.83 1.93
N LEU A 271 -33.08 -0.08 1.86
CA LEU A 271 -32.88 -1.43 1.31
C LEU A 271 -32.58 -1.40 -0.20
N GLU A 272 -33.26 -0.53 -0.95
CA GLU A 272 -32.99 -0.35 -2.39
C GLU A 272 -31.61 0.27 -2.62
N GLN A 273 -31.22 1.23 -1.78
CA GLN A 273 -29.91 1.85 -1.85
C GLN A 273 -28.80 0.82 -1.63
N ARG A 274 -28.96 -0.08 -0.65
CA ARG A 274 -28.04 -1.20 -0.40
C ARG A 274 -27.92 -2.15 -1.59
N GLN A 275 -29.05 -2.57 -2.18
CA GLN A 275 -29.03 -3.47 -3.33
C GLN A 275 -28.36 -2.85 -4.56
N ARG A 276 -28.65 -1.58 -4.85
CA ARG A 276 -28.02 -0.84 -5.96
C ARG A 276 -26.52 -0.65 -5.73
N TRP A 277 -26.13 -0.32 -4.51
CA TRP A 277 -24.74 -0.21 -4.12
C TRP A 277 -23.97 -1.49 -4.43
N GLN A 278 -24.47 -2.64 -3.98
CA GLN A 278 -23.84 -3.94 -4.22
C GLN A 278 -23.72 -4.26 -5.71
N MET A 279 -24.77 -3.98 -6.49
CA MET A 279 -24.78 -4.21 -7.94
C MET A 279 -23.74 -3.33 -8.66
N ASN A 280 -23.75 -2.02 -8.37
CA ASN A 280 -22.85 -1.07 -9.00
C ASN A 280 -21.39 -1.27 -8.55
N ARG A 281 -21.15 -1.67 -7.30
CA ARG A 281 -19.81 -2.01 -6.80
C ARG A 281 -19.18 -3.18 -7.55
N ARG A 282 -19.95 -4.24 -7.82
CA ARG A 282 -19.47 -5.36 -8.65
C ARG A 282 -19.04 -4.88 -10.03
N THR A 283 -19.78 -3.95 -10.65
CA THR A 283 -19.42 -3.37 -11.95
C THR A 283 -18.23 -2.40 -11.87
N GLN A 284 -18.16 -1.59 -10.81
CA GLN A 284 -17.13 -0.57 -10.61
C GLN A 284 -15.77 -1.16 -10.24
N ALA A 285 -15.71 -2.35 -9.64
CA ALA A 285 -14.46 -3.11 -9.47
C ALA A 285 -13.74 -3.38 -10.81
N PHE A 286 -14.44 -3.28 -11.95
CA PHE A 286 -13.88 -3.41 -13.29
C PHE A 286 -13.61 -2.07 -14.00
N SER A 287 -13.95 -0.93 -13.38
CA SER A 287 -13.79 0.41 -13.95
C SER A 287 -12.40 0.98 -13.66
N THR A 288 -11.84 1.73 -14.62
CA THR A 288 -10.57 2.48 -14.42
C THR A 288 -10.76 3.77 -13.63
N VAL A 289 -12.01 4.22 -13.47
CA VAL A 289 -12.39 5.36 -12.65
C VAL A 289 -12.92 4.78 -11.35
N GLY A 290 -12.12 4.84 -10.28
CA GLY A 290 -12.54 4.39 -8.94
C GLY A 290 -13.70 5.23 -8.40
N THR A 291 -14.34 4.74 -7.34
CA THR A 291 -15.53 5.40 -6.78
C THR A 291 -15.11 6.43 -5.73
N PRO A 292 -15.62 7.69 -5.81
CA PRO A 292 -15.18 8.76 -4.92
C PRO A 292 -15.72 8.64 -3.48
N ASP A 293 -16.41 7.55 -3.12
CA ASP A 293 -17.22 7.45 -1.90
C ASP A 293 -16.43 7.66 -0.59
N TYR A 294 -15.14 7.34 -0.61
CA TYR A 294 -14.25 7.45 0.55
C TYR A 294 -13.37 8.71 0.51
N ILE A 295 -13.43 9.49 -0.57
CA ILE A 295 -12.56 10.65 -0.76
C ILE A 295 -13.02 11.78 0.16
N ALA A 296 -12.09 12.35 0.92
CA ALA A 296 -12.36 13.49 1.80
C ALA A 296 -12.69 14.76 1.00
N PRO A 297 -13.56 15.65 1.53
CA PRO A 297 -14.00 16.85 0.82
C PRO A 297 -12.83 17.79 0.48
N GLU A 298 -11.83 17.92 1.36
CA GLU A 298 -10.64 18.75 1.12
C GLU A 298 -9.78 18.23 -0.04
N VAL A 299 -9.77 16.93 -0.30
CA VAL A 299 -9.08 16.30 -1.43
C VAL A 299 -9.80 16.64 -2.74
N LEU A 300 -11.14 16.59 -2.75
CA LEU A 300 -11.95 17.00 -3.91
C LEU A 300 -11.82 18.50 -4.23
N LEU A 301 -11.80 19.33 -3.18
CA LEU A 301 -11.71 20.79 -3.29
C LEU A 301 -10.28 21.30 -3.54
N LYS A 302 -9.28 20.43 -3.52
CA LYS A 302 -7.86 20.77 -3.72
C LYS A 302 -7.35 21.89 -2.78
N LYS A 303 -7.90 21.98 -1.57
CA LYS A 303 -7.57 23.04 -0.58
C LYS A 303 -6.25 22.83 0.16
N GLY A 304 -5.45 21.85 -0.28
CA GLY A 304 -4.40 21.25 0.54
C GLY A 304 -5.02 20.21 1.48
N TYR A 305 -4.29 19.12 1.73
CA TYR A 305 -4.71 18.04 2.61
C TYR A 305 -3.46 17.39 3.21
N GLY A 306 -3.63 16.80 4.39
CA GLY A 306 -2.61 16.06 5.12
C GLY A 306 -3.07 14.64 5.46
N ILE A 307 -2.55 14.12 6.58
CA ILE A 307 -2.84 12.77 7.08
C ILE A 307 -4.32 12.57 7.43
N GLU A 308 -5.03 13.66 7.73
CA GLU A 308 -6.41 13.65 8.19
C GLU A 308 -7.41 13.13 7.14
N CYS A 309 -7.05 13.14 5.84
CA CYS A 309 -7.93 12.61 4.79
C CYS A 309 -8.11 11.08 4.87
N ASP A 310 -7.13 10.35 5.40
CA ASP A 310 -7.23 8.91 5.62
C ASP A 310 -8.24 8.60 6.75
N TRP A 311 -8.36 9.48 7.75
CA TRP A 311 -9.35 9.35 8.83
C TRP A 311 -10.78 9.61 8.38
N TRP A 312 -10.99 10.49 7.40
CA TRP A 312 -12.30 10.62 6.74
C TRP A 312 -12.73 9.32 6.06
N SER A 313 -11.79 8.72 5.31
CA SER A 313 -12.00 7.45 4.62
C SER A 313 -12.37 6.34 5.60
N LEU A 314 -11.70 6.30 6.77
CA LEU A 314 -12.05 5.40 7.87
C LEU A 314 -13.49 5.61 8.35
N GLY A 315 -13.93 6.86 8.53
CA GLY A 315 -15.31 7.20 8.90
C GLY A 315 -16.34 6.69 7.88
N ALA A 316 -16.04 6.81 6.59
CA ALA A 316 -16.90 6.31 5.52
C ALA A 316 -16.97 4.78 5.51
N ILE A 317 -15.85 4.09 5.80
CA ILE A 317 -15.82 2.62 5.94
C ILE A 317 -16.63 2.16 7.15
N ILE A 318 -16.50 2.82 8.32
CA ILE A 318 -17.29 2.47 9.51
C ILE A 318 -18.78 2.58 9.18
N TYR A 319 -19.20 3.65 8.52
CA TYR A 319 -20.59 3.81 8.09
C TYR A 319 -21.00 2.66 7.16
N GLU A 320 -20.22 2.34 6.13
CA GLU A 320 -20.55 1.26 5.20
C GLU A 320 -20.63 -0.10 5.89
N MET A 321 -19.69 -0.42 6.80
CA MET A 321 -19.72 -1.67 7.56
C MET A 321 -21.01 -1.83 8.35
N LEU A 322 -21.50 -0.76 8.98
CA LEU A 322 -22.65 -0.84 9.88
C LEU A 322 -24.00 -0.62 9.18
N VAL A 323 -24.01 0.13 8.07
CA VAL A 323 -25.23 0.52 7.34
C VAL A 323 -25.44 -0.31 6.06
N GLY A 324 -24.36 -0.76 5.43
CA GLY A 324 -24.34 -1.62 4.24
C GLY A 324 -24.13 -0.89 2.91
N TYR A 325 -23.95 0.43 2.93
CA TYR A 325 -23.60 1.26 1.77
C TYR A 325 -22.82 2.49 2.22
N ALA A 326 -22.02 3.11 1.35
CA ALA A 326 -21.25 4.30 1.71
C ALA A 326 -22.15 5.54 1.98
N PRO A 327 -21.77 6.43 2.91
CA PRO A 327 -22.64 7.50 3.41
C PRO A 327 -23.14 8.47 2.34
N PHE A 328 -22.35 8.69 1.29
CA PHE A 328 -22.65 9.69 0.24
C PHE A 328 -23.00 9.05 -1.11
N TYR A 329 -23.25 7.75 -1.13
CA TYR A 329 -23.47 7.01 -2.37
C TYR A 329 -24.61 7.60 -3.23
N SER A 330 -24.35 7.63 -4.54
CA SER A 330 -25.31 7.90 -5.60
C SER A 330 -24.95 7.09 -6.84
N ASP A 331 -25.92 6.85 -7.73
CA ASP A 331 -25.68 6.15 -9.00
C ASP A 331 -24.74 6.93 -9.95
N ASP A 332 -24.63 8.25 -9.73
CA ASP A 332 -23.79 9.16 -10.50
C ASP A 332 -22.63 9.71 -9.66
N THR A 333 -21.41 9.64 -10.20
CA THR A 333 -20.18 10.01 -9.48
C THR A 333 -20.11 11.50 -9.16
N ILE A 334 -20.62 12.36 -10.04
CA ILE A 334 -20.66 13.81 -9.81
C ILE A 334 -21.60 14.12 -8.65
N THR A 335 -22.72 13.43 -8.57
CA THR A 335 -23.68 13.55 -7.47
C THR A 335 -23.09 13.05 -6.16
N THR A 336 -22.35 11.94 -6.16
CA THR A 336 -21.58 11.49 -5.00
C THR A 336 -20.59 12.56 -4.54
N CYS A 337 -19.79 13.14 -5.44
CA CYS A 337 -18.87 14.23 -5.11
C CYS A 337 -19.59 15.46 -4.53
N LYS A 338 -20.75 15.86 -5.09
CA LYS A 338 -21.56 16.96 -4.56
C LYS A 338 -22.04 16.67 -3.14
N LYS A 339 -22.51 15.44 -2.88
CA LYS A 339 -22.93 15.01 -1.54
C LYS A 339 -21.77 15.05 -0.54
N ILE A 340 -20.57 14.64 -0.95
CA ILE A 340 -19.36 14.70 -0.12
C ILE A 340 -18.99 16.15 0.22
N VAL A 341 -18.98 17.05 -0.77
CA VAL A 341 -18.68 18.48 -0.54
C VAL A 341 -19.70 19.12 0.40
N HIS A 342 -20.98 18.73 0.29
CA HIS A 342 -22.07 19.19 1.15
C HIS A 342 -22.44 18.19 2.26
N TRP A 343 -21.44 17.46 2.79
CA TRP A 343 -21.66 16.35 3.72
C TRP A 343 -22.56 16.68 4.92
N ARG A 344 -22.50 17.91 5.44
CA ARG A 344 -23.32 18.37 6.57
C ARG A 344 -24.83 18.22 6.33
N ASN A 345 -25.26 18.32 5.08
CA ASN A 345 -26.66 18.23 4.69
C ASN A 345 -27.05 16.81 4.25
N HIS A 346 -26.06 15.95 3.97
CA HIS A 346 -26.26 14.64 3.35
C HIS A 346 -25.87 13.46 4.22
N LEU A 347 -25.10 13.66 5.28
CA LEU A 347 -24.81 12.60 6.25
C LEU A 347 -26.07 12.30 7.06
N GLN A 348 -26.69 11.15 6.79
CA GLN A 348 -27.91 10.70 7.45
C GLN A 348 -27.75 9.26 7.91
N PHE A 349 -28.32 8.94 9.07
CA PHE A 349 -28.29 7.59 9.63
C PHE A 349 -29.67 6.94 9.52
N PRO A 350 -29.82 5.83 8.76
CA PRO A 350 -31.09 5.13 8.66
C PRO A 350 -31.49 4.55 10.02
N PRO A 351 -32.72 4.78 10.51
CA PRO A 351 -33.19 4.25 11.81
C PRO A 351 -33.07 2.73 11.94
N GLU A 352 -33.22 2.00 10.84
CA GLU A 352 -33.14 0.54 10.76
C GLU A 352 -31.74 -0.02 11.04
N ALA A 353 -30.68 0.77 10.88
CA ALA A 353 -29.31 0.32 11.15
C ALA A 353 -29.01 0.14 12.66
N ARG A 354 -29.87 0.68 13.54
CA ARG A 354 -29.79 0.51 15.01
C ARG A 354 -28.40 0.77 15.62
N LEU A 355 -27.68 1.75 15.08
CA LEU A 355 -26.33 2.11 15.54
C LEU A 355 -26.35 2.66 16.97
N THR A 356 -25.35 2.26 17.77
CA THR A 356 -25.11 2.81 19.11
C THR A 356 -24.80 4.31 19.06
N PRO A 357 -25.08 5.07 20.15
CA PRO A 357 -24.67 6.47 20.26
C PRO A 357 -23.17 6.65 20.04
N GLU A 358 -22.35 5.74 20.55
CA GLU A 358 -20.88 5.76 20.42
C GLU A 358 -20.44 5.55 18.96
N ALA A 359 -21.08 4.65 18.21
CA ALA A 359 -20.79 4.46 16.79
C ALA A 359 -21.13 5.72 15.98
N LYS A 360 -22.29 6.34 16.25
CA LYS A 360 -22.69 7.59 15.59
C LYS A 360 -21.75 8.74 15.92
N ASP A 361 -21.35 8.89 17.19
CA ASP A 361 -20.38 9.92 17.61
C ASP A 361 -19.04 9.75 16.89
N LEU A 362 -18.51 8.52 16.84
CA LEU A 362 -17.25 8.24 16.12
C LEU A 362 -17.34 8.60 14.64
N ILE A 363 -18.40 8.15 13.95
CA ILE A 363 -18.60 8.45 12.52
C ILE A 363 -18.70 9.96 12.30
N CYS A 364 -19.46 10.68 13.13
CA CYS A 364 -19.60 12.14 13.01
C CYS A 364 -18.29 12.90 13.28
N ARG A 365 -17.43 12.40 14.18
CA ARG A 365 -16.12 13.01 14.47
C ARG A 365 -15.04 12.69 13.43
N LEU A 366 -15.23 11.66 12.61
CA LEU A 366 -14.37 11.34 11.47
C LEU A 366 -14.88 12.01 10.18
N LEU A 367 -16.20 12.01 9.96
CA LEU A 367 -16.87 12.65 8.83
C LEU A 367 -17.21 14.11 9.14
N CYS A 368 -16.20 14.90 9.49
CA CYS A 368 -16.29 16.34 9.70
C CYS A 368 -15.17 17.10 8.97
N ASP A 369 -15.07 18.42 9.18
CA ASP A 369 -14.00 19.21 8.59
C ASP A 369 -12.63 18.78 9.12
N ALA A 370 -11.63 18.81 8.24
CA ALA A 370 -10.24 18.40 8.49
C ALA A 370 -9.66 18.95 9.82
N GLU A 371 -9.92 20.22 10.13
CA GLU A 371 -9.39 20.91 11.31
C GLU A 371 -9.90 20.34 12.64
N ASN A 372 -11.13 19.83 12.66
CA ASN A 372 -11.78 19.29 13.87
C ASN A 372 -11.87 17.76 13.87
N ARG A 373 -11.25 17.12 12.86
CA ARG A 373 -11.36 15.69 12.65
C ARG A 373 -10.56 14.92 13.69
N LEU A 374 -11.16 13.86 14.21
CA LEU A 374 -10.46 12.94 15.11
C LEU A 374 -9.28 12.30 14.38
N GLY A 375 -8.10 12.31 15.01
CA GLY A 375 -6.87 11.77 14.44
C GLY A 375 -5.98 12.82 13.78
N SER A 376 -6.43 14.08 13.67
CA SER A 376 -5.61 15.18 13.11
C SER A 376 -4.36 15.47 13.96
N HIS A 377 -4.40 15.23 15.28
CA HIS A 377 -3.22 15.34 16.16
C HIS A 377 -2.57 13.99 16.48
N GLY A 378 -2.99 12.91 15.80
CA GLY A 378 -2.46 11.58 15.98
C GLY A 378 -3.52 10.53 16.27
N ALA A 379 -3.20 9.27 15.94
CA ALA A 379 -4.13 8.16 16.04
C ALA A 379 -4.65 7.90 17.48
N ASP A 380 -3.93 8.34 18.51
CA ASP A 380 -4.32 8.12 19.90
C ASP A 380 -5.65 8.79 20.27
N GLU A 381 -6.01 9.90 19.61
CA GLU A 381 -7.34 10.51 19.75
C GLU A 381 -8.46 9.54 19.33
N ILE A 382 -8.23 8.77 18.27
CA ILE A 382 -9.16 7.76 17.78
C ILE A 382 -9.18 6.57 18.74
N LYS A 383 -8.00 6.10 19.18
CA LYS A 383 -7.90 4.95 20.09
C LYS A 383 -8.59 5.18 21.44
N ALA A 384 -8.58 6.43 21.92
CA ALA A 384 -9.23 6.82 23.16
C ALA A 384 -10.76 6.96 23.07
N HIS A 385 -11.34 6.85 21.87
CA HIS A 385 -12.77 7.02 21.69
C HIS A 385 -13.56 5.90 22.39
N PRO A 386 -14.68 6.17 23.10
CA PRO A 386 -15.44 5.17 23.86
C PRO A 386 -15.95 3.97 23.04
N TRP A 387 -16.10 4.16 21.73
CA TRP A 387 -16.44 3.06 20.83
C TRP A 387 -15.39 1.94 20.80
N PHE A 388 -14.12 2.21 21.15
CA PHE A 388 -13.05 1.22 21.24
C PHE A 388 -12.79 0.69 22.66
N LYS A 389 -13.68 0.93 23.63
CA LYS A 389 -13.46 0.57 25.05
C LYS A 389 -13.08 -0.89 25.32
N ASP A 390 -13.50 -1.81 24.44
CA ASP A 390 -13.28 -3.26 24.58
C ASP A 390 -12.06 -3.75 23.78
N ILE A 391 -11.31 -2.84 23.13
CA ILE A 391 -10.13 -3.18 22.34
C ILE A 391 -8.88 -3.07 23.19
N ASN A 392 -8.10 -4.16 23.19
CA ASN A 392 -6.72 -4.13 23.65
C ASN A 392 -5.79 -3.93 22.44
N TRP A 393 -5.23 -2.73 22.32
CA TRP A 393 -4.42 -2.32 21.18
C TRP A 393 -3.07 -3.06 21.08
N ASP A 394 -2.49 -3.47 22.21
CA ASP A 394 -1.14 -4.05 22.25
C ASP A 394 -1.12 -5.50 21.75
N ILE A 395 -2.20 -6.25 22.00
CA ILE A 395 -2.31 -7.68 21.64
C ILE A 395 -3.31 -7.91 20.50
N LEU A 396 -3.76 -6.87 19.80
CA LEU A 396 -4.86 -6.95 18.83
C LEU A 396 -4.62 -7.98 17.71
N TYR A 397 -3.37 -8.18 17.30
CA TYR A 397 -2.97 -9.17 16.29
C TYR A 397 -2.64 -10.55 16.87
N GLU A 398 -2.62 -10.69 18.20
CA GLU A 398 -2.47 -11.97 18.90
C GLU A 398 -3.83 -12.55 19.30
N MET A 399 -4.87 -11.71 19.38
CA MET A 399 -6.25 -12.11 19.63
C MET A 399 -6.82 -12.94 18.48
N GLU A 400 -7.83 -13.76 18.75
CA GLU A 400 -8.57 -14.43 17.68
C GLU A 400 -9.34 -13.39 16.84
N ALA A 401 -9.21 -13.49 15.50
CA ALA A 401 -9.87 -12.57 14.60
C ALA A 401 -11.40 -12.66 14.68
N ALA A 402 -12.07 -11.51 14.56
CA ALA A 402 -13.54 -11.44 14.64
C ALA A 402 -14.26 -12.23 13.53
N TYR A 403 -13.59 -12.47 12.41
CA TYR A 403 -14.05 -13.36 11.36
C TYR A 403 -12.88 -14.15 10.80
N LYS A 404 -13.05 -15.48 10.71
CA LYS A 404 -12.04 -16.39 10.17
C LYS A 404 -12.45 -16.82 8.76
N PRO A 405 -11.68 -16.45 7.73
CA PRO A 405 -11.99 -16.84 6.36
C PRO A 405 -11.86 -18.36 6.19
N ALA A 406 -12.78 -18.94 5.44
CA ALA A 406 -12.61 -20.31 4.98
C ALA A 406 -11.46 -20.33 3.97
N VAL A 407 -10.44 -21.15 4.21
CA VAL A 407 -9.27 -21.28 3.32
C VAL A 407 -8.92 -22.77 3.20
N CYS A 408 -9.05 -23.33 2.00
CA CYS A 408 -8.79 -24.72 1.67
C CYS A 408 -7.44 -24.89 0.94
N GLY A 409 -6.35 -24.81 1.70
CA GLY A 409 -4.99 -24.97 1.18
C GLY A 409 -4.30 -23.66 0.76
N ASP A 410 -3.10 -23.78 0.21
CA ASP A 410 -2.21 -22.63 -0.02
C ASP A 410 -2.49 -21.85 -1.31
N LEU A 411 -3.27 -22.43 -2.23
CA LEU A 411 -3.65 -21.82 -3.51
C LEU A 411 -5.12 -21.38 -3.55
N ASP A 412 -5.82 -21.44 -2.42
CA ASP A 412 -7.25 -21.20 -2.40
C ASP A 412 -7.59 -19.73 -2.70
N THR A 413 -8.29 -19.49 -3.80
CA THR A 413 -8.74 -18.17 -4.24
C THR A 413 -10.24 -17.93 -4.03
N GLN A 414 -10.96 -18.76 -3.25
CA GLN A 414 -12.42 -18.65 -3.11
C GLN A 414 -12.90 -17.35 -2.46
N ASN A 415 -12.04 -16.67 -1.69
CA ASN A 415 -12.35 -15.38 -1.07
C ASN A 415 -12.06 -14.19 -1.99
N PHE A 416 -11.69 -14.44 -3.25
CA PHE A 416 -11.48 -13.41 -4.28
C PHE A 416 -12.59 -13.48 -5.33
N MET A 417 -12.82 -12.37 -6.01
CA MET A 417 -13.67 -12.37 -7.20
C MET A 417 -13.06 -13.26 -8.30
N ILE A 418 -13.92 -13.99 -9.01
CA ILE A 418 -13.48 -14.80 -10.16
C ILE A 418 -13.30 -13.87 -11.36
N TYR A 419 -12.12 -13.91 -11.96
CA TYR A 419 -11.81 -13.15 -13.17
C TYR A 419 -11.63 -14.10 -14.36
N ASP A 420 -12.35 -13.85 -15.45
CA ASP A 420 -12.16 -14.58 -16.70
C ASP A 420 -10.77 -14.29 -17.28
N GLU A 421 -10.06 -15.31 -17.77
CA GLU A 421 -8.86 -15.10 -18.57
C GLU A 421 -9.23 -14.39 -19.87
N VAL A 422 -8.92 -13.10 -19.97
CA VAL A 422 -9.06 -12.37 -21.24
C VAL A 422 -7.77 -12.63 -22.00
N ASP A 423 -7.88 -13.32 -23.13
CA ASP A 423 -6.73 -13.58 -24.01
C ASP A 423 -5.96 -12.28 -24.26
N PRO A 424 -4.62 -12.28 -24.11
CA PRO A 424 -3.83 -11.11 -24.45
C PRO A 424 -4.09 -10.79 -25.93
N PRO A 425 -4.26 -9.49 -26.30
CA PRO A 425 -4.37 -9.13 -27.70
C PRO A 425 -3.16 -9.70 -28.44
N PRO A 426 -3.34 -10.26 -29.65
CA PRO A 426 -2.31 -10.99 -30.36
C PRO A 426 -1.03 -10.17 -30.41
N ALA A 427 0.07 -10.76 -29.94
CA ALA A 427 1.38 -10.13 -29.92
C ALA A 427 1.69 -9.62 -31.34
N LYS A 428 1.73 -8.29 -31.50
CA LYS A 428 2.24 -7.70 -32.74
C LYS A 428 3.71 -8.08 -32.82
N SER A 429 4.02 -9.03 -33.69
CA SER A 429 5.38 -9.43 -34.01
C SER A 429 6.13 -8.22 -34.58
N SER A 430 6.82 -7.47 -33.72
CA SER A 430 7.88 -6.59 -34.17
C SER A 430 9.14 -7.44 -34.37
N SER A 431 9.27 -7.94 -35.59
CA SER A 431 10.51 -8.48 -36.13
C SER A 431 11.65 -7.48 -35.97
N GLY A 432 12.74 -7.88 -35.33
CA GLY A 432 13.98 -7.10 -35.33
C GLY A 432 14.93 -7.42 -34.19
N VAL A 433 15.66 -8.52 -34.32
CA VAL A 433 16.97 -8.69 -33.67
C VAL A 433 17.81 -7.46 -34.05
N TRP A 434 18.53 -6.87 -33.08
CA TRP A 434 19.37 -5.66 -33.18
C TRP A 434 18.71 -4.29 -32.90
N ARG A 435 18.50 -4.01 -31.61
CA ARG A 435 18.96 -2.75 -30.95
C ARG A 435 18.95 -2.94 -29.43
N LYS A 436 20.05 -3.44 -28.87
CA LYS A 436 20.37 -3.34 -27.42
C LYS A 436 20.76 -1.90 -27.06
N LEU A 437 19.86 -0.95 -27.31
CA LEU A 437 19.94 0.39 -26.73
C LEU A 437 18.70 0.57 -25.86
N ARG A 438 18.94 0.56 -24.55
CA ARG A 438 18.01 0.81 -23.44
C ARG A 438 16.82 1.69 -23.87
N ASN A 439 15.61 1.13 -23.82
CA ASN A 439 14.39 1.81 -24.25
C ASN A 439 14.25 3.11 -23.46
N PRO A 440 13.96 4.28 -24.07
CA PRO A 440 13.77 5.52 -23.32
C PRO A 440 12.72 5.40 -22.20
N LYS A 441 11.75 4.49 -22.34
CA LYS A 441 10.77 4.14 -21.30
C LYS A 441 11.41 3.59 -20.02
N ASP A 442 12.57 2.93 -20.09
CA ASP A 442 13.26 2.35 -18.94
C ASP A 442 14.01 3.38 -18.08
N LEU A 443 14.25 4.59 -18.62
CA LEU A 443 14.91 5.66 -17.86
C LEU A 443 14.04 6.15 -16.71
N SER A 444 12.72 6.18 -16.91
CA SER A 444 11.74 6.59 -15.91
C SER A 444 11.64 5.59 -14.75
N PHE A 445 12.04 4.33 -14.93
CA PHE A 445 11.94 3.24 -13.94
C PHE A 445 13.30 2.72 -13.46
N VAL A 446 14.35 3.55 -13.57
CA VAL A 446 15.66 3.25 -13.00
C VAL A 446 15.56 3.08 -11.47
N GLY A 447 16.20 2.03 -10.95
CA GLY A 447 16.16 1.70 -9.53
C GLY A 447 14.86 1.02 -9.08
N TYR A 448 14.01 0.54 -10.02
CA TYR A 448 12.80 -0.22 -9.69
C TYR A 448 13.06 -1.60 -9.09
N THR A 449 14.19 -2.22 -9.40
CA THR A 449 14.50 -3.55 -8.91
C THR A 449 14.88 -3.52 -7.43
N TYR A 450 14.12 -4.23 -6.60
CA TYR A 450 14.35 -4.41 -5.16
C TYR A 450 14.24 -5.90 -4.80
N ARG A 451 15.00 -6.34 -3.79
CA ARG A 451 14.92 -7.70 -3.25
C ARG A 451 15.06 -7.62 -1.74
N ASN A 452 14.06 -8.11 -1.02
CA ASN A 452 14.11 -8.20 0.44
C ASN A 452 14.95 -9.43 0.83
N PHE A 453 16.15 -9.20 1.36
CA PHE A 453 17.06 -10.28 1.78
C PHE A 453 16.72 -10.83 3.18
N GLU A 454 15.94 -10.12 4.00
CA GLU A 454 15.54 -10.56 5.34
C GLU A 454 14.34 -11.52 5.29
N ALA A 455 13.40 -11.31 4.38
CA ALA A 455 12.31 -12.27 4.12
C ALA A 455 12.84 -13.64 3.65
N VAL A 456 13.98 -13.67 2.94
CA VAL A 456 14.66 -14.89 2.49
C VAL A 456 15.41 -15.57 3.66
N LYS A 457 15.81 -14.81 4.69
CA LYS A 457 16.61 -15.28 5.83
C LYS A 457 15.80 -16.07 6.86
N LYS A 458 14.52 -15.73 7.08
CA LYS A 458 13.63 -16.42 8.04
C LYS A 458 13.42 -17.93 7.81
N ARG A 459 13.96 -18.50 6.72
CA ARG A 459 13.89 -19.95 6.43
C ARG A 459 15.23 -20.68 6.39
N SER A 460 16.36 -19.96 6.32
CA SER A 460 17.67 -20.62 6.43
C SER A 460 17.96 -21.12 7.85
N ASP A 461 17.20 -20.67 8.85
CA ASP A 461 17.41 -21.04 10.26
C ASP A 461 16.83 -22.41 10.63
N SER A 462 16.30 -23.17 9.67
CA SER A 462 15.77 -24.53 9.92
C SER A 462 16.74 -25.66 9.54
N VAL A 463 17.88 -25.34 8.94
CA VAL A 463 18.93 -26.33 8.65
C VAL A 463 20.28 -25.64 8.87
N VAL A 464 21.06 -26.19 9.81
CA VAL A 464 22.40 -25.75 10.26
C VAL A 464 22.36 -24.74 11.41
N ASP A 465 21.75 -25.14 12.52
CA ASP A 465 22.04 -24.59 13.84
C ASP A 465 23.00 -25.54 14.56
N TYR A 466 24.19 -25.05 14.88
CA TYR A 466 25.13 -25.53 15.92
C TYR A 466 26.48 -24.77 15.92
N ALA A 467 26.70 -23.79 15.02
CA ALA A 467 27.93 -22.99 15.03
C ALA A 467 27.75 -21.46 14.91
N THR A 468 26.52 -20.95 14.80
CA THR A 468 26.24 -19.50 14.64
C THR A 468 25.57 -18.84 15.85
N ALA A 469 25.26 -19.60 16.91
CA ALA A 469 24.56 -19.09 18.09
C ALA A 469 25.39 -18.15 18.99
N THR A 470 26.65 -17.84 18.66
CA THR A 470 27.53 -16.98 19.47
C THR A 470 27.72 -15.57 18.91
N LEU A 471 27.01 -15.17 17.85
CA LEU A 471 27.16 -13.83 17.24
C LEU A 471 25.89 -12.96 17.27
N THR A 472 24.82 -13.38 17.93
CA THR A 472 23.53 -12.67 17.91
C THR A 472 23.04 -12.14 19.26
N THR A 473 23.84 -12.20 20.34
CA THR A 473 23.40 -11.73 21.67
C THR A 473 23.85 -10.31 22.04
N ASP A 474 24.70 -9.63 21.24
CA ASP A 474 25.29 -8.34 21.67
C ASP A 474 24.70 -7.10 21.00
N GLU A 475 23.70 -7.22 20.11
CA GLU A 475 23.08 -6.06 19.45
C GLU A 475 21.88 -5.44 20.21
N GLU A 476 21.34 -6.10 21.25
CA GLU A 476 20.23 -5.55 22.05
C GLU A 476 20.67 -4.75 23.30
N GLU A 477 21.92 -4.85 23.77
CA GLU A 477 22.34 -4.19 25.02
C GLU A 477 23.01 -2.80 24.85
N VAL A 478 23.31 -2.36 23.62
CA VAL A 478 24.05 -1.09 23.41
C VAL A 478 23.14 0.13 23.21
N LEU A 479 21.84 -0.04 22.94
CA LEU A 479 20.93 1.09 22.68
C LEU A 479 20.28 1.72 23.93
N GLN A 480 20.59 1.25 25.15
CA GLN A 480 20.04 1.82 26.41
C GLN A 480 21.03 2.66 27.23
N ARG A 481 22.29 2.87 26.79
CA ARG A 481 23.30 3.57 27.60
C ARG A 481 23.87 4.89 27.05
N THR A 482 23.38 5.40 25.92
CA THR A 482 23.82 6.71 25.41
C THR A 482 22.66 7.71 25.36
N GLY A 483 22.19 8.13 26.53
CA GLY A 483 21.11 9.11 26.66
C GLY A 483 21.14 9.83 28.00
N SER A 484 22.32 10.16 28.53
CA SER A 484 22.48 11.06 29.69
C SER A 484 23.96 11.40 29.88
N ALA A 485 24.43 12.46 29.21
CA ALA A 485 25.50 13.34 29.68
C ALA A 485 25.82 14.33 28.54
N ASP A 486 25.31 15.56 28.66
CA ASP A 486 26.13 16.77 28.53
C ASP A 486 25.23 18.02 28.66
N THR A 487 25.17 18.53 29.89
CA THR A 487 24.81 19.92 30.16
C THR A 487 25.79 20.39 31.23
N LEU A 488 26.87 21.05 30.83
CA LEU A 488 27.63 21.98 31.67
C LEU A 488 28.68 22.73 30.83
N ALA A 489 28.70 24.05 31.03
CA ALA A 489 29.71 25.04 30.63
C ALA A 489 29.72 25.47 29.14
N HIS A 490 28.93 26.49 28.79
CA HIS A 490 29.33 27.90 28.92
C HIS A 490 28.16 28.84 28.65
#